data_AF-V5GHL3-F1
#
_entry.id   AF-V5GHL3-F1
#
_cell.length_a   1.000
_cell.length_b   1.000
_cell.length_c   1.000
_cell.angle_alpha   90.00
_cell.angle_beta   90.00
_cell.angle_gamma   90.00
#
_symmetry.space_group_name_H-M   'P 1'
#
loop_
_entity.id
_entity.type
_entity.pdbx_description
1 polymer ?
#
loop_
_entity_poly.entity_id
_entity_poly.type
_entity_poly.pdbx_seq_one_letter_code
_entity_poly.pdbx_strand_id
1 'polypeptide(L)'
;LFSGYISTYNTAFKITYIVCSYVTVLLILVVFQKSYRSTEDSFLTEIILLPTFVLALYANNIMEPVEILWAFSIYLESVAILPQFYMIYKKGELERSLLYYLIPLGLYRLFYIFNWIYRYNTEGHIDKISDGAGIIYVIVYLLALLEFCTGKFKVTDEENGKFLKKNIFFISSNEPFSVNGEKTLSSEQLIDGNV
;
A
#
# COMPACT_ATOMS: atom_id res chain seq x y z
N LEU A 1 -22.34 -10.48 -3.32
CA LEU A 1 -22.69 -10.71 -4.73
C LEU A 1 -23.92 -11.60 -4.88
N PHE A 2 -24.04 -12.64 -4.04
CA PHE A 2 -25.04 -13.70 -4.22
C PHE A 2 -26.31 -13.59 -3.35
N SER A 3 -26.33 -12.76 -2.30
CA SER A 3 -27.47 -12.72 -1.35
C SER A 3 -28.44 -11.54 -1.52
N GLY A 4 -28.14 -10.59 -2.41
CA GLY A 4 -28.99 -9.41 -2.63
C GLY A 4 -28.46 -8.49 -3.72
N TYR A 5 -29.33 -8.14 -4.66
CA TYR A 5 -29.06 -7.15 -5.71
C TYR A 5 -29.57 -5.79 -5.25
N ILE A 6 -28.66 -4.82 -5.14
CA ILE A 6 -28.99 -3.43 -4.77
C ILE A 6 -29.01 -2.54 -6.02
N SER A 7 -27.95 -2.62 -6.82
CA SER A 7 -27.78 -1.84 -8.06
C SER A 7 -26.67 -2.44 -8.92
N THR A 8 -26.73 -2.22 -10.24
CA THR A 8 -25.68 -2.57 -11.20
C THR A 8 -24.34 -1.95 -10.79
N TYR A 9 -24.34 -0.70 -10.31
CA TYR A 9 -23.13 0.00 -9.87
C TYR A 9 -22.45 -0.72 -8.70
N ASN A 10 -23.21 -1.08 -7.66
CA ASN A 10 -22.69 -1.78 -6.48
C ASN A 10 -22.09 -3.14 -6.85
N THR A 11 -22.79 -3.88 -7.72
CA THR A 11 -22.33 -5.20 -8.18
C THR A 11 -21.06 -5.07 -9.02
N ALA A 12 -21.02 -4.14 -9.98
CA ALA A 12 -19.84 -3.88 -10.80
C ALA A 12 -18.64 -3.45 -9.94
N PHE A 13 -18.83 -2.54 -8.99
CA PHE A 13 -17.77 -2.08 -8.10
C PHE A 13 -17.18 -3.23 -7.26
N LYS A 14 -18.04 -4.10 -6.70
CA LYS A 14 -17.60 -5.30 -5.97
C LYS A 14 -16.76 -6.22 -6.84
N ILE A 15 -17.19 -6.50 -8.08
CA ILE A 15 -16.44 -7.36 -9.00
C ILE A 15 -15.08 -6.74 -9.33
N THR A 16 -15.05 -5.46 -9.71
CA THR A 16 -13.81 -4.75 -10.06
C THR A 16 -12.83 -4.76 -8.89
N TYR A 17 -13.30 -4.52 -7.67
CA TYR A 17 -12.45 -4.53 -6.48
C TYR A 17 -11.81 -5.92 -6.28
N ILE A 18 -12.63 -6.98 -6.31
CA ILE A 18 -12.15 -8.36 -6.14
C ILE A 18 -11.11 -8.71 -7.22
N VAL A 19 -11.43 -8.45 -8.49
CA VAL A 19 -10.53 -8.76 -9.61
C VAL A 19 -9.21 -8.00 -9.48
N CYS A 20 -9.25 -6.70 -9.17
CA CYS A 20 -8.06 -5.88 -8.99
C CYS A 20 -7.18 -6.38 -7.83
N SER A 21 -7.78 -6.73 -6.69
CA SER A 21 -7.06 -7.30 -5.55
C SER A 21 -6.35 -8.62 -5.91
N TYR A 22 -7.06 -9.55 -6.57
CA TYR A 22 -6.47 -10.82 -6.99
C TYR A 22 -5.34 -10.63 -8.01
N VAL A 23 -5.55 -9.77 -9.02
CA VAL A 23 -4.52 -9.44 -10.02
C VAL A 23 -3.30 -8.86 -9.33
N THR A 24 -3.45 -7.95 -8.37
CA THR A 24 -2.33 -7.36 -7.62
C THR A 24 -1.52 -8.43 -6.89
N VAL A 25 -2.20 -9.35 -6.18
CA VAL A 25 -1.54 -10.46 -5.48
C VAL A 25 -0.81 -11.38 -6.48
N LEU A 26 -1.44 -11.71 -7.61
CA LEU A 26 -0.81 -12.53 -8.66
C LEU A 26 0.42 -11.85 -9.27
N LEU A 27 0.37 -10.54 -9.49
CA LEU A 27 1.51 -9.77 -9.99
C LEU A 27 2.67 -9.82 -8.99
N ILE A 28 2.40 -9.65 -7.69
CA ILE A 28 3.43 -9.69 -6.64
C ILE A 28 4.05 -11.10 -6.52
N LEU A 29 3.22 -12.14 -6.48
CA LEU A 29 3.67 -13.50 -6.19
C LEU A 29 4.27 -14.23 -7.39
N VAL A 30 3.76 -13.99 -8.59
CA VAL A 30 4.14 -14.76 -9.80
C VAL A 30 4.99 -13.94 -10.76
N VAL A 31 4.51 -12.76 -11.16
CA VAL A 31 5.14 -11.98 -12.25
C VAL A 31 6.40 -11.25 -11.77
N PHE A 32 6.32 -10.62 -10.60
CA PHE A 32 7.40 -9.82 -10.03
C PHE A 32 8.09 -10.49 -8.84
N GLN A 33 8.01 -11.82 -8.75
CA GLN A 33 8.60 -12.62 -7.67
C GLN A 33 10.10 -12.33 -7.47
N LYS A 34 10.84 -12.07 -8.56
CA LYS A 34 12.28 -11.75 -8.51
C LYS A 34 12.60 -10.37 -7.91
N SER A 35 11.64 -9.44 -7.97
CA SER A 35 11.74 -8.12 -7.35
C SER A 35 11.18 -8.10 -5.92
N TYR A 36 10.43 -9.13 -5.53
CA TYR A 36 9.87 -9.28 -4.18
C TYR A 36 10.97 -9.64 -3.17
N ARG A 37 11.19 -8.75 -2.20
CA ARG A 37 12.21 -8.91 -1.16
C ARG A 37 11.64 -9.66 0.04
N SER A 38 11.53 -10.98 -0.08
CA SER A 38 10.96 -11.85 0.97
C SER A 38 11.66 -11.72 2.33
N THR A 39 12.93 -11.28 2.38
CA THR A 39 13.68 -11.09 3.63
C THR A 39 13.25 -9.85 4.43
N GLU A 40 12.56 -8.90 3.79
CA GLU A 40 12.10 -7.67 4.44
C GLU A 40 10.69 -7.79 5.00
N ASP A 41 9.87 -8.69 4.44
CA ASP A 41 8.48 -8.92 4.80
C ASP A 41 8.37 -9.95 5.95
N SER A 42 8.93 -9.60 7.11
CA SER A 42 8.93 -10.44 8.31
C SER A 42 7.70 -10.20 9.20
N PHE A 43 6.70 -9.47 8.71
CA PHE A 43 5.54 -9.13 9.52
C PHE A 43 4.63 -10.36 9.68
N LEU A 44 4.39 -10.77 10.93
CA LEU A 44 3.51 -11.90 11.23
C LEU A 44 2.06 -11.47 11.05
N THR A 45 1.51 -11.68 9.85
CA THR A 45 0.09 -11.38 9.53
C THR A 45 -0.87 -12.09 10.50
N GLU A 46 -0.47 -13.24 11.06
CA GLU A 46 -1.23 -13.97 12.07
C GLU A 46 -1.49 -13.16 13.34
N ILE A 47 -0.55 -12.27 13.73
CA ILE A 47 -0.71 -11.38 14.89
C ILE A 47 -1.86 -10.38 14.68
N ILE A 48 -2.23 -10.07 13.44
CA ILE A 48 -3.39 -9.21 13.15
C ILE A 48 -4.64 -10.05 12.94
N LEU A 49 -4.51 -11.18 12.23
CA LEU A 49 -5.64 -12.01 11.82
C LEU A 49 -6.38 -12.63 13.01
N LEU A 50 -5.63 -13.17 13.98
CA LEU A 50 -6.20 -13.85 15.13
C LEU A 50 -7.00 -12.89 16.04
N PRO A 51 -6.47 -11.74 16.50
CA PRO A 51 -7.23 -10.83 17.35
C PRO A 51 -8.41 -10.17 16.63
N THR A 52 -8.30 -9.88 15.32
CA THR A 52 -9.43 -9.33 14.56
C THR A 52 -10.56 -10.34 14.41
N PHE A 53 -10.24 -11.62 14.22
CA PHE A 53 -11.22 -12.70 14.19
C PHE A 53 -11.90 -12.91 15.54
N VAL A 54 -11.13 -12.93 16.63
CA VAL A 54 -11.68 -13.02 18.00
C VAL A 54 -12.57 -11.82 18.31
N LEU A 55 -12.15 -10.61 17.91
CA LEU A 55 -12.95 -9.40 18.09
C LEU A 55 -14.26 -9.46 17.29
N ALA A 56 -14.23 -9.98 16.05
CA ALA A 56 -15.43 -10.17 15.24
C ALA A 56 -16.43 -11.16 15.83
N LEU A 57 -15.95 -12.18 16.57
CA LEU A 57 -16.82 -13.13 17.28
C LEU A 57 -17.44 -12.54 18.55
N TYR A 58 -16.79 -11.56 19.18
CA TYR A 58 -17.26 -10.94 20.41
C TYR A 58 -18.12 -9.69 20.16
N ALA A 59 -17.76 -8.89 19.16
CA ALA A 59 -18.35 -7.59 18.85
C ALA A 59 -19.18 -7.62 17.55
N ASN A 60 -20.03 -8.62 17.39
CA ASN A 60 -21.00 -8.73 16.30
C ASN A 60 -22.40 -8.27 16.72
N ASN A 61 -23.18 -7.73 15.78
CA ASN A 61 -24.57 -7.33 16.05
C ASN A 61 -25.49 -8.55 16.22
N ILE A 62 -25.25 -9.59 15.42
CA ILE A 62 -26.06 -10.81 15.35
C ILE A 62 -25.11 -12.01 15.24
N MET A 63 -25.37 -13.09 16.00
CA MET A 63 -24.66 -14.37 15.96
C MET A 63 -25.01 -15.20 14.70
N GLU A 64 -24.97 -14.55 13.53
CA GLU A 64 -25.08 -15.21 12.23
C GLU A 64 -23.70 -15.26 11.56
N PRO A 65 -23.35 -16.38 10.90
CA PRO A 65 -22.04 -16.52 10.25
C PRO A 65 -21.74 -15.42 9.23
N VAL A 66 -22.76 -14.93 8.51
CA VAL A 66 -22.60 -13.85 7.52
C VAL A 66 -22.28 -12.52 8.19
N GLU A 67 -22.94 -12.20 9.29
CA GLU A 67 -22.72 -10.97 10.05
C GLU A 67 -21.34 -10.98 10.73
N ILE A 68 -20.91 -12.13 11.25
CA ILE A 68 -19.56 -12.30 11.82
C ILE A 68 -18.50 -12.09 10.74
N LEU A 69 -18.66 -12.67 9.56
CA LEU A 69 -17.73 -12.47 8.43
C LEU A 69 -17.74 -11.01 7.94
N TRP A 70 -18.90 -10.36 7.96
CA TRP A 70 -19.01 -8.94 7.64
C TRP A 70 -18.27 -8.07 8.65
N ALA A 71 -18.53 -8.23 9.95
CA ALA A 71 -17.82 -7.51 11.01
C ALA A 71 -16.31 -7.78 10.98
N PHE A 72 -15.92 -9.03 10.76
CA PHE A 72 -14.52 -9.42 10.57
C PHE A 72 -13.87 -8.68 9.40
N SER A 73 -14.54 -8.58 8.25
CA SER A 73 -13.98 -7.87 7.10
C SER A 73 -13.73 -6.39 7.40
N ILE A 74 -14.63 -5.74 8.13
CA ILE A 74 -14.51 -4.34 8.54
C ILE A 74 -13.35 -4.16 9.54
N TYR A 75 -13.24 -5.01 10.56
CA TYR A 75 -12.14 -4.94 11.52
C TYR A 75 -10.79 -5.24 10.90
N LEU A 76 -10.70 -6.23 10.02
CA LEU A 76 -9.48 -6.55 9.28
C LEU A 76 -9.06 -5.36 8.40
N GLU A 77 -10.01 -4.72 7.72
CA GLU A 77 -9.74 -3.56 6.87
C GLU A 77 -9.15 -2.38 7.67
N SER A 78 -9.56 -2.20 8.92
CA SER A 78 -9.01 -1.19 9.85
C SER A 78 -7.50 -1.33 10.10
N VAL A 79 -6.97 -2.55 10.02
CA VAL A 79 -5.59 -2.88 10.42
C VAL A 79 -4.75 -3.47 9.29
N ALA A 80 -5.35 -3.80 8.14
CA ALA A 80 -4.68 -4.42 7.00
C ALA A 80 -3.55 -3.58 6.39
N ILE A 81 -3.51 -2.27 6.66
CA ILE A 81 -2.45 -1.37 6.19
C ILE A 81 -1.17 -1.45 7.03
N LEU A 82 -1.24 -1.99 8.25
CA LEU A 82 -0.12 -2.03 9.21
C LEU A 82 1.14 -2.76 8.69
N PRO A 83 1.05 -3.94 8.02
CA PRO A 83 2.24 -4.61 7.50
C PRO A 83 3.00 -3.75 6.48
N GLN A 84 2.26 -3.06 5.61
CA GLN A 84 2.83 -2.17 4.61
C GLN A 84 3.57 -1.00 5.28
N PHE A 85 2.96 -0.39 6.30
CA PHE A 85 3.63 0.65 7.07
C PHE A 85 4.86 0.12 7.80
N TYR A 86 4.77 -1.04 8.46
CA TYR A 86 5.89 -1.68 9.13
C TYR A 86 7.11 -1.86 8.21
N MET A 87 6.89 -2.25 6.96
CA MET A 87 7.96 -2.38 5.97
C MET A 87 8.64 -1.02 5.68
N ILE A 88 7.88 0.07 5.59
CA ILE A 88 8.42 1.43 5.42
C ILE A 88 9.23 1.84 6.66
N TYR A 89 8.69 1.59 7.85
CA TYR A 89 9.37 1.87 9.13
C TYR A 89 10.71 1.18 9.21
N LYS A 90 10.76 -0.12 8.87
CA LYS A 90 11.98 -0.92 8.89
C LYS A 90 13.01 -0.44 7.86
N LYS A 91 12.54 -0.01 6.68
CA LYS A 91 13.41 0.50 5.61
C LYS A 91 14.00 1.88 5.95
N GLY A 92 13.30 2.71 6.71
CA GLY A 92 13.75 4.07 7.05
C GLY A 92 13.74 5.05 5.87
N GLU A 93 13.27 4.62 4.70
CA GLU A 93 13.15 5.43 3.50
C GLU A 93 11.73 5.32 2.95
N LEU A 94 11.17 6.46 2.55
CA LEU A 94 9.85 6.53 1.94
C LEU A 94 10.00 6.73 0.43
N GLU A 95 9.48 5.79 -0.35
CA GLU A 95 9.47 5.89 -1.80
C GLU A 95 8.38 6.87 -2.26
N ARG A 96 8.70 7.77 -3.19
CA ARG A 96 7.73 8.74 -3.70
C ARG A 96 6.51 8.07 -4.36
N SER A 97 6.70 6.94 -5.04
CA SER A 97 5.60 6.15 -5.65
C SER A 97 4.58 5.69 -4.59
N LEU A 98 5.06 5.24 -3.43
CA LEU A 98 4.21 4.80 -2.33
C LEU A 98 3.43 5.96 -1.71
N LEU A 99 4.02 7.16 -1.66
CA LEU A 99 3.32 8.35 -1.21
C LEU A 99 2.10 8.68 -2.10
N TYR A 100 2.25 8.56 -3.44
CA TYR A 100 1.14 8.76 -4.37
C TYR A 100 0.03 7.71 -4.22
N TYR A 101 0.34 6.52 -3.70
CA TYR A 101 -0.67 5.52 -3.35
C TYR A 101 -1.37 5.84 -2.03
N LEU A 102 -0.62 6.27 -1.00
CA LEU A 102 -1.16 6.54 0.33
C LEU A 102 -2.10 7.75 0.34
N ILE A 103 -1.77 8.84 -0.33
CA ILE A 103 -2.59 10.08 -0.30
C ILE A 103 -4.06 9.84 -0.73
N PRO A 104 -4.35 9.24 -1.91
CA PRO A 104 -5.72 8.93 -2.31
C PRO A 104 -6.41 7.92 -1.39
N LEU A 105 -5.66 6.97 -0.83
CA LEU A 105 -6.19 5.98 0.12
C LEU A 105 -6.71 6.65 1.39
N GLY A 106 -5.98 7.63 1.93
CA GLY A 106 -6.44 8.46 3.06
C GLY A 106 -7.63 9.33 2.69
N LEU A 107 -7.62 9.94 1.50
CA LEU A 107 -8.71 10.80 1.02
C LEU A 107 -10.02 10.02 0.84
N TYR A 108 -9.95 8.81 0.27
CA TYR A 108 -11.09 7.89 0.16
C TYR A 108 -11.79 7.69 1.51
N ARG A 109 -11.02 7.54 2.59
CA ARG A 109 -11.55 7.33 3.94
C ARG A 109 -12.14 8.58 4.56
N LEU A 110 -11.51 9.73 4.34
CA LEU A 110 -12.05 11.01 4.76
C LEU A 110 -13.43 11.27 4.14
N PHE A 111 -13.61 10.95 2.84
CA PHE A 111 -14.93 11.02 2.21
C PHE A 111 -15.95 10.03 2.79
N TYR A 112 -15.51 8.87 3.25
CA TYR A 112 -16.38 7.92 3.95
C TYR A 112 -16.90 8.47 5.29
N ILE A 113 -16.05 9.14 6.06
CA ILE A 113 -16.48 9.83 7.29
C ILE A 113 -17.53 10.91 6.98
N PHE A 114 -17.30 11.70 5.94
CA PHE A 114 -18.28 12.70 5.50
C PHE A 114 -19.60 12.06 5.06
N ASN A 115 -19.54 10.89 4.43
CA ASN A 115 -20.75 10.13 4.10
C ASN A 115 -21.49 9.66 5.35
N TRP A 116 -20.81 9.19 6.39
CA TRP A 116 -21.46 8.82 7.67
C TRP A 116 -22.14 10.02 8.33
N ILE A 117 -21.46 11.18 8.39
CA ILE A 117 -22.04 12.41 8.93
C ILE A 117 -23.29 12.82 8.14
N TYR A 118 -23.22 12.72 6.80
CA TYR A 118 -24.37 13.02 5.94
C TYR A 118 -25.54 12.07 6.24
N ARG A 119 -25.31 10.76 6.25
CA ARG A 119 -26.34 9.73 6.51
C ARG A 119 -26.93 9.86 7.92
N TYR A 120 -26.12 10.21 8.92
CA TYR A 120 -26.62 10.48 10.27
C TYR A 120 -27.63 11.64 10.28
N ASN A 121 -27.34 12.72 9.55
CA ASN A 121 -28.21 13.89 9.49
C ASN A 121 -29.48 13.66 8.64
N THR A 122 -29.42 12.85 7.58
CA THR A 122 -30.54 12.66 6.66
C THR A 122 -31.40 11.43 6.95
N GLU A 123 -30.79 10.31 7.34
CA GLU A 123 -31.43 9.00 7.51
C GLU A 123 -31.55 8.61 8.99
N GLY A 124 -30.80 9.26 9.90
CA GLY A 124 -30.71 8.86 11.32
C GLY A 124 -30.08 7.48 11.52
N HIS A 125 -29.48 6.90 10.48
CA HIS A 125 -28.92 5.55 10.49
C HIS A 125 -27.51 5.56 11.05
N ILE A 126 -27.25 4.72 12.06
CA ILE A 126 -25.93 4.55 12.69
C ILE A 126 -25.56 3.07 12.68
N ASP A 127 -24.45 2.73 12.02
CA ASP A 127 -23.86 1.39 12.07
C ASP A 127 -22.67 1.41 13.03
N LYS A 128 -22.92 1.07 14.30
CA LYS A 128 -21.92 1.16 15.39
C LYS A 128 -20.60 0.44 15.07
N ILE A 129 -20.68 -0.69 14.36
CA ILE A 129 -19.50 -1.48 13.95
C ILE A 129 -18.71 -0.73 12.86
N SER A 130 -19.38 -0.30 11.79
CA SER A 130 -18.75 0.40 10.66
C SER A 130 -18.12 1.72 11.09
N ASP A 131 -18.86 2.53 11.85
CA ASP A 131 -18.42 3.86 12.26
C ASP A 131 -17.27 3.75 13.28
N GLY A 132 -17.37 2.82 14.24
CA GLY A 132 -16.33 2.59 15.24
C GLY A 132 -15.03 2.08 14.63
N ALA A 133 -15.09 1.05 13.78
CA ALA A 133 -13.93 0.52 13.08
C ALA A 133 -13.31 1.55 12.12
N GLY A 134 -14.17 2.36 11.49
CA GLY A 134 -13.81 3.47 10.65
C GLY A 134 -12.98 4.55 11.35
N ILE A 135 -13.42 4.96 12.55
CA ILE A 135 -12.66 5.90 13.38
C ILE A 135 -11.30 5.32 13.75
N ILE A 136 -11.24 4.03 14.12
CA ILE A 136 -9.98 3.36 14.43
C ILE A 136 -9.04 3.37 13.22
N TYR A 137 -9.54 3.07 12.02
CA TYR A 137 -8.74 3.14 10.79
C TYR A 137 -8.11 4.53 10.62
N VAL A 138 -8.90 5.58 10.82
CA VAL A 138 -8.45 6.96 10.63
C VAL A 138 -7.39 7.34 11.66
N ILE A 139 -7.57 6.93 12.93
CA ILE A 139 -6.57 7.15 13.98
C ILE A 139 -5.26 6.45 13.62
N VAL A 140 -5.31 5.16 13.27
CA VAL A 140 -4.12 4.38 12.88
C VAL A 140 -3.43 5.03 11.67
N TYR A 141 -4.20 5.43 10.67
CA TYR A 141 -3.70 6.07 9.47
C TYR A 141 -3.07 7.44 9.75
N LEU A 142 -3.69 8.27 10.59
CA LEU A 142 -3.16 9.58 10.97
C LEU A 142 -1.92 9.45 11.83
N LEU A 143 -1.87 8.50 12.78
CA LEU A 143 -0.67 8.21 13.55
C LEU A 143 0.50 7.84 12.63
N ALA A 144 0.26 6.94 11.67
CA ALA A 144 1.27 6.57 10.69
C ALA A 144 1.71 7.78 9.83
N LEU A 145 0.75 8.58 9.36
CA LEU A 145 1.04 9.76 8.55
C LEU A 145 1.81 10.83 9.31
N LEU A 146 1.49 11.07 10.58
CA LEU A 146 2.22 11.99 11.44
C LEU A 146 3.67 11.53 11.62
N GLU A 147 3.91 10.24 11.82
CA GLU A 147 5.25 9.70 11.90
C GLU A 147 6.04 9.91 10.60
N PHE A 148 5.39 9.82 9.42
CA PHE A 148 6.01 10.21 8.15
C PHE A 148 6.28 11.72 8.04
N CYS A 149 5.34 12.56 8.48
CA CYS A 149 5.48 14.03 8.45
C CYS A 149 6.53 14.57 9.42
N THR A 150 6.82 13.86 10.52
CA THR A 150 7.89 14.26 11.48
C THR A 150 9.32 14.12 10.92
N GLY A 151 9.47 13.75 9.64
CA GLY A 151 10.74 13.89 8.92
C GLY A 151 11.79 12.84 9.27
N LYS A 152 11.39 11.74 9.94
CA LYS A 152 12.28 10.61 10.24
C LYS A 152 12.67 9.80 9.00
N PHE A 153 11.99 10.01 7.88
CA PHE A 153 12.17 9.26 6.63
C PHE A 153 12.77 10.14 5.56
N LYS A 154 13.84 9.67 4.93
CA LYS A 154 14.33 10.29 3.68
C LYS A 154 13.41 9.87 2.55
N VAL A 155 12.90 10.86 1.80
CA VAL A 155 12.15 10.59 0.58
C VAL A 155 13.14 10.23 -0.51
N THR A 156 13.14 8.98 -0.93
CA THR A 156 14.02 8.48 -2.00
C THR A 156 13.26 8.52 -3.33
N ASP A 157 13.80 9.24 -4.30
CA ASP A 157 13.32 9.22 -5.68
C ASP A 157 13.86 7.99 -6.41
N GLU A 158 12.94 7.13 -6.85
CA GLU A 158 13.26 5.90 -7.60
C GLU A 158 14.03 6.20 -8.90
N GLU A 159 13.84 7.39 -9.49
CA GLU A 159 14.52 7.80 -10.73
C GLU A 159 16.04 7.80 -10.59
N ASN A 160 16.57 8.32 -9.48
CA ASN A 160 18.03 8.34 -9.25
C ASN A 160 18.58 6.93 -8.99
N GLY A 161 17.82 6.06 -8.32
CA GLY A 161 18.24 4.68 -8.04
C GLY A 161 18.32 3.82 -9.30
N LYS A 162 17.33 3.92 -10.20
CA LYS A 162 17.33 3.23 -11.50
C LYS A 162 18.39 3.82 -12.44
N PHE A 163 18.55 5.14 -12.47
CA PHE A 163 19.58 5.80 -13.28
C PHE A 163 20.99 5.45 -12.80
N LEU A 164 21.23 5.45 -11.48
CA LEU A 164 22.51 5.04 -10.91
C LEU A 164 22.75 3.54 -11.06
N LYS A 165 21.76 2.66 -10.87
CA LYS A 165 21.94 1.22 -11.15
C LYS A 165 22.19 0.97 -12.63
N LYS A 166 21.48 1.65 -13.52
CA LYS A 166 21.70 1.56 -14.96
C LYS A 166 23.11 2.05 -15.31
N ASN A 167 23.53 3.20 -14.81
CA ASN A 167 24.87 3.73 -15.08
C ASN A 167 26.00 2.91 -14.43
N ILE A 168 25.84 2.43 -13.19
CA ILE A 168 26.80 1.54 -12.53
C ILE A 168 26.85 0.19 -13.23
N PHE A 169 25.72 -0.33 -13.71
CA PHE A 169 25.68 -1.56 -14.51
C PHE A 169 26.33 -1.35 -15.88
N PHE A 170 26.17 -0.18 -16.51
CA PHE A 170 26.90 0.21 -17.73
C PHE A 170 28.41 0.32 -17.48
N ILE A 171 28.83 0.94 -16.37
CA ILE A 171 30.25 1.02 -15.96
C ILE A 171 30.82 -0.38 -15.67
N SER A 172 30.02 -1.28 -15.10
CA SER A 172 30.41 -2.66 -14.81
C SER A 172 30.35 -3.60 -16.03
N SER A 173 29.67 -3.23 -17.11
CA SER A 173 29.50 -4.07 -18.30
C SER A 173 30.49 -3.75 -19.43
N ASN A 174 31.38 -2.77 -19.25
CA ASN A 174 32.37 -2.35 -20.26
C ASN A 174 31.75 -2.05 -21.65
N GLU A 175 30.43 -1.77 -21.71
CA GLU A 175 29.81 -1.35 -22.95
C GLU A 175 29.96 0.17 -23.11
N PRO A 176 30.46 0.64 -24.27
CA PRO A 176 30.77 2.05 -24.46
C PRO A 176 29.50 2.91 -24.43
N PHE A 177 29.55 3.95 -23.59
CA PHE A 177 28.53 4.99 -23.53
C PHE A 177 28.57 5.83 -24.81
N SER A 178 27.53 5.75 -25.64
CA SER A 178 27.36 6.61 -26.82
C SER A 178 26.40 7.74 -26.51
N VAL A 179 26.92 8.94 -26.29
CA VAL A 179 26.15 10.19 -26.32
C VAL A 179 26.56 11.00 -27.55
N ASN A 180 25.58 11.28 -28.40
CA ASN A 180 25.64 12.26 -29.49
C ASN A 180 26.81 12.15 -30.47
N GLY A 181 27.02 10.99 -31.09
CA GLY A 181 27.63 10.90 -32.44
C GLY A 181 29.04 11.47 -32.62
N GLU A 182 29.72 11.92 -31.57
CA GLU A 182 31.10 12.41 -31.59
C GLU A 182 31.98 11.44 -30.82
N LYS A 183 32.97 10.89 -31.54
CA LYS A 183 34.03 10.05 -30.97
C LYS A 183 34.96 10.92 -30.11
N THR A 184 35.12 10.61 -28.82
CA THR A 184 36.38 10.85 -28.08
C THR A 184 36.47 9.93 -26.85
N LEU A 185 37.36 8.94 -26.93
CA LEU A 185 38.59 8.75 -26.14
C LEU A 185 38.45 7.62 -25.08
N SER A 186 39.17 6.52 -25.34
CA SER A 186 39.30 5.37 -24.45
C SER A 186 40.00 5.76 -23.14
N SER A 187 39.56 5.15 -22.04
CA SER A 187 40.11 5.27 -20.68
C SER A 187 41.59 4.92 -20.55
N GLU A 188 42.22 4.37 -21.60
CA GLU A 188 43.68 4.14 -21.67
C GLU A 188 44.52 5.44 -21.82
N GLN A 189 43.92 6.58 -22.12
CA GLN A 189 44.65 7.87 -22.26
C GLN A 189 44.64 8.74 -20.98
N LEU A 190 43.94 8.33 -19.91
CA LEU A 190 43.86 9.11 -18.67
C LEU A 190 44.80 8.61 -17.56
N ILE A 191 45.52 7.49 -17.77
CA ILE A 191 46.42 6.91 -16.76
C ILE A 191 47.87 7.34 -17.00
N ASP A 192 48.28 7.62 -18.24
CA ASP A 192 49.60 8.17 -18.53
C ASP A 192 49.52 9.70 -18.62
N GLY A 193 49.88 10.37 -17.53
CA GLY A 193 50.13 11.80 -17.53
C GLY A 193 51.34 12.13 -18.43
N ASN A 194 51.10 12.40 -19.70
CA ASN A 194 51.97 13.20 -20.56
C ASN A 194 51.22 13.63 -21.83
N VAL A 195 50.69 14.87 -21.82
CA VAL A 195 50.96 16.01 -22.73
C VAL A 195 50.01 17.14 -22.33
#